data_AF-A0A956G4N6-F1
#
_entry.id   AF-A0A956G4N6-F1
#
_cell.length_a   1.000
_cell.length_b   1.000
_cell.length_c   1.000
_cell.angle_alpha   90.00
_cell.angle_beta   90.00
_cell.angle_gamma   90.00
#
_symmetry.space_group_name_H-M   'P 1'
#
loop_
_entity.id
_entity.type
_entity.pdbx_description
1 polymer ?
#
loop_
_entity_poly.entity_id
_entity_poly.type
_entity_poly.pdbx_seq_one_letter_code
_entity_poly.pdbx_strand_id
1 'polypeptide(L)'
;MRCIPYLVAASMLLLVACGDSGDTPNSDTPNTNQDGGADLPPGTKLEPCSNPGGACNPHDPCAINPTCGQDGLCRPQSYQNCDDGLDCTTDTCLGQGKCENMPKDGTCALPVKGSDGTSVIKCFNKDDRESADGCRVCDPDKDKVAWSPANGGACDDGDSCTKDDYCNAGTCQGTDFRDKCQDNLSCTEDICDGKGGCVANKLMADSCLINGQCYKGKERDATGCNECDPSKSTTAWTALTLHCLVGGKCYTPGEKDSTGCAECDPSKSTTAFTPLSGVCTIDSKCYQQGDKFTSAGTCAECSPSTNATGWTVTTNNCLVDGKCVNPGDKDSTGCAACDPTKSKTAYSPLTNKCLIGKKCYDDAAGPVAPDPAAGCLVCSYAGAPGAWTKAGSTNVTNDDFENNMLGGYVVANTSSTVGWQVSNRRAGAGTYSIYYGNPTTGDYDDGFRNSGTLTTPSLTLTAGKKAGLRFWIYLDVELDPLYDNLDLKISGTSTVLWSKSSISTYRQWVEVVVDLSAHAGKTIKLEWSFDTQDEFSNSDEGVFIDNITFYEGC
;
A
#
# COMPACT_ATOMS: atom_id res chain seq x y z
N MET A 1 29.49 3.31 -34.90
CA MET A 1 30.66 3.10 -35.78
C MET A 1 31.27 1.73 -35.53
N ARG A 2 31.11 0.79 -36.46
CA ARG A 2 32.02 -0.32 -36.77
C ARG A 2 31.42 -1.13 -37.94
N CYS A 3 32.09 -1.07 -39.09
CA CYS A 3 31.91 -2.03 -40.18
C CYS A 3 32.75 -3.28 -39.90
N ILE A 4 32.34 -4.44 -40.43
CA ILE A 4 33.12 -5.37 -41.28
C ILE A 4 32.25 -6.59 -41.65
N PRO A 5 32.41 -7.19 -42.84
CA PRO A 5 31.44 -8.05 -43.53
C PRO A 5 31.85 -9.54 -43.55
N TYR A 6 30.97 -10.45 -44.00
CA TYR A 6 31.38 -11.74 -44.58
C TYR A 6 30.35 -12.24 -45.62
N LEU A 7 30.84 -12.50 -46.84
CA LEU A 7 30.29 -13.46 -47.80
C LEU A 7 30.33 -14.87 -47.19
N VAL A 8 29.37 -15.76 -47.52
CA VAL A 8 29.60 -17.09 -48.16
C VAL A 8 28.29 -17.64 -48.78
N ALA A 9 28.38 -17.92 -50.09
CA ALA A 9 27.81 -18.98 -50.94
C ALA A 9 26.48 -19.72 -50.66
N ALA A 10 25.63 -19.67 -51.69
CA ALA A 10 25.04 -20.77 -52.48
C ALA A 10 24.25 -21.93 -51.84
N SER A 11 23.00 -22.07 -52.29
CA SER A 11 22.46 -23.35 -52.78
C SER A 11 21.28 -23.12 -53.74
N MET A 12 21.41 -23.71 -54.94
CA MET A 12 20.36 -23.96 -55.92
C MET A 12 19.26 -24.87 -55.34
N LEU A 13 18.01 -24.77 -55.79
CA LEU A 13 17.46 -25.58 -56.90
C LEU A 13 15.92 -25.39 -57.05
N LEU A 14 15.48 -25.48 -58.32
CA LEU A 14 14.14 -25.71 -58.88
C LEU A 14 13.14 -24.53 -59.03
N LEU A 15 13.08 -24.02 -60.26
CA LEU A 15 11.81 -23.71 -60.93
C LEU A 15 11.82 -24.37 -62.32
N VAL A 16 10.72 -25.06 -62.59
CA VAL A 16 10.43 -25.89 -63.76
C VAL A 16 10.05 -25.01 -64.94
N ALA A 17 10.58 -25.33 -66.12
CA ALA A 17 10.15 -24.80 -67.40
C ALA A 17 9.41 -25.88 -68.20
N CYS A 18 8.32 -25.50 -68.85
CA CYS A 18 7.85 -26.02 -70.14
C CYS A 18 7.16 -24.87 -70.87
N GLY A 19 7.49 -24.68 -72.15
CA GLY A 19 7.07 -23.55 -72.97
C GLY A 19 6.04 -23.92 -74.05
N ASP A 20 5.70 -22.91 -74.86
CA ASP A 20 5.27 -22.88 -76.28
C ASP A 20 4.60 -21.51 -76.50
N SER A 21 4.55 -20.84 -77.66
CA SER A 21 5.23 -20.94 -78.97
C SER A 21 4.81 -19.68 -79.77
N GLY A 22 5.64 -19.27 -80.74
CA GLY A 22 5.25 -18.54 -81.97
C GLY A 22 4.60 -17.14 -81.87
N ASP A 23 5.33 -16.10 -82.27
CA ASP A 23 5.11 -15.41 -83.56
C ASP A 23 5.85 -14.06 -83.63
N THR A 24 6.74 -13.96 -84.62
CA THR A 24 7.46 -12.73 -85.01
C THR A 24 6.75 -12.06 -86.18
N PRO A 25 6.55 -10.73 -86.21
CA PRO A 25 6.16 -10.05 -87.44
C PRO A 25 7.36 -9.83 -88.35
N ASN A 26 7.17 -10.27 -89.58
CA ASN A 26 8.04 -10.27 -90.73
C ASN A 26 8.50 -8.85 -91.12
N SER A 27 9.80 -8.69 -91.39
CA SER A 27 10.37 -7.50 -92.02
C SER A 27 10.30 -7.65 -93.54
N ASP A 28 9.26 -7.08 -94.16
CA ASP A 28 9.21 -6.99 -95.62
C ASP A 28 10.01 -5.78 -96.11
N THR A 29 10.95 -6.06 -97.01
CA THR A 29 11.74 -5.08 -97.76
C THR A 29 10.86 -4.40 -98.83
N PRO A 30 11.05 -3.10 -99.14
CA PRO A 30 10.22 -2.43 -100.13
C PRO A 30 10.71 -2.74 -101.55
N ASN A 31 9.78 -3.31 -102.34
CA ASN A 31 9.91 -3.52 -103.77
C ASN A 31 9.78 -2.18 -104.51
N THR A 32 10.76 -1.85 -105.34
CA THR A 32 10.79 -0.64 -106.15
C THR A 32 9.84 -0.76 -107.34
N ASN A 33 8.73 -0.01 -107.31
CA ASN A 33 8.03 0.42 -108.52
C ASN A 33 7.52 1.86 -108.36
N GLN A 34 7.80 2.67 -109.36
CA GLN A 34 7.49 4.09 -109.44
C GLN A 34 5.99 4.30 -109.68
N ASP A 35 5.29 4.87 -108.70
CA ASP A 35 4.31 5.95 -108.89
C ASP A 35 4.06 6.59 -107.52
N GLY A 36 4.29 7.90 -107.40
CA GLY A 36 4.32 8.63 -106.13
C GLY A 36 2.94 8.94 -105.53
N GLY A 37 2.11 7.93 -105.30
CA GLY A 37 0.86 8.05 -104.54
C GLY A 37 0.94 7.31 -103.21
N ALA A 38 0.57 7.95 -102.10
CA ALA A 38 0.42 7.25 -100.83
C ALA A 38 -0.70 6.20 -100.90
N ASP A 39 -0.53 5.09 -100.17
CA ASP A 39 -1.58 4.10 -99.95
C ASP A 39 -2.84 4.80 -99.40
N LEU A 40 -3.89 4.83 -100.23
CA LEU A 40 -5.19 5.40 -99.85
C LEU A 40 -5.90 4.42 -98.90
N PRO A 41 -6.56 4.92 -97.84
CA PRO A 41 -7.39 4.06 -96.98
C PRO A 41 -8.41 3.25 -97.81
N PRO A 42 -8.67 1.97 -97.47
CA PRO A 42 -9.61 1.15 -98.21
C PRO A 42 -11.00 1.80 -98.30
N GLY A 43 -11.52 2.01 -99.51
CA GLY A 43 -12.85 2.61 -99.74
C GLY A 43 -12.87 4.13 -99.94
N THR A 44 -11.71 4.80 -99.98
CA THR A 44 -11.61 6.24 -100.27
C THR A 44 -12.15 6.58 -101.65
N LYS A 45 -13.15 7.46 -101.74
CA LYS A 45 -13.69 7.97 -103.00
C LYS A 45 -12.88 9.20 -103.43
N LEU A 46 -12.19 9.10 -104.58
CA LEU A 46 -11.42 10.21 -105.13
C LEU A 46 -12.32 11.16 -105.92
N GLU A 47 -12.19 12.46 -105.67
CA GLU A 47 -12.97 13.49 -106.34
C GLU A 47 -12.33 13.91 -107.68
N PRO A 48 -13.13 14.23 -108.71
CA PRO A 48 -12.60 14.61 -110.03
C PRO A 48 -11.95 16.00 -110.02
N CYS A 49 -10.92 16.19 -110.85
CA CYS A 49 -10.18 17.43 -111.01
C CYS A 49 -9.78 17.68 -112.47
N SER A 50 -9.68 18.95 -112.87
CA SER A 50 -9.57 19.32 -114.29
C SER A 50 -8.15 19.66 -114.77
N ASN A 51 -7.19 19.88 -113.87
CA ASN A 51 -5.85 20.37 -114.20
C ASN A 51 -4.76 19.40 -113.67
N PRO A 52 -4.32 18.42 -114.46
CA PRO A 52 -3.25 17.50 -114.09
C PRO A 52 -1.99 18.22 -113.60
N GLY A 53 -1.44 17.79 -112.45
CA GLY A 53 -0.28 18.39 -111.80
C GLY A 53 -0.56 19.65 -110.96
N GLY A 54 -1.77 20.20 -111.02
CA GLY A 54 -2.22 21.31 -110.17
C GLY A 54 -2.75 20.85 -108.80
N ALA A 55 -2.84 21.78 -107.85
CA ALA A 55 -3.55 21.55 -106.59
C ALA A 55 -5.04 21.31 -106.86
N CYS A 56 -5.68 20.44 -106.08
CA CYS A 56 -7.10 20.13 -106.18
C CYS A 56 -7.74 20.04 -104.79
N ASN A 57 -9.08 20.11 -104.69
CA ASN A 57 -9.79 19.99 -103.41
C ASN A 57 -10.32 18.55 -103.25
N PRO A 58 -9.83 17.78 -102.27
CA PRO A 58 -10.25 16.40 -102.04
C PRO A 58 -11.55 16.30 -101.22
N HIS A 59 -12.10 17.42 -100.72
CA HIS A 59 -13.28 17.48 -99.85
C HIS A 59 -13.17 16.67 -98.54
N ASP A 60 -11.98 16.14 -98.26
CA ASP A 60 -11.59 15.53 -97.01
C ASP A 60 -10.56 16.46 -96.34
N PRO A 61 -10.86 17.04 -95.16
CA PRO A 61 -9.93 17.93 -94.47
C PRO A 61 -8.70 17.22 -93.90
N CYS A 62 -8.66 15.88 -93.81
CA CYS A 62 -7.47 15.13 -93.39
C CYS A 62 -6.46 14.95 -94.55
N ALA A 63 -6.85 15.21 -95.79
CA ALA A 63 -6.00 15.06 -96.96
C ALA A 63 -4.88 16.12 -97.03
N ILE A 64 -3.63 15.69 -97.15
CA ILE A 64 -2.45 16.55 -97.23
C ILE A 64 -1.98 16.70 -98.67
N ASN A 65 -1.68 17.94 -99.08
CA ASN A 65 -1.17 18.33 -100.39
C ASN A 65 -1.83 17.61 -101.59
N PRO A 66 -3.17 17.68 -101.69
CA PRO A 66 -3.91 17.05 -102.78
C PRO A 66 -3.49 17.61 -104.14
N THR A 67 -3.05 16.71 -105.02
CA THR A 67 -2.65 17.03 -106.41
C THR A 67 -3.47 16.24 -107.40
N CYS A 68 -3.78 16.88 -108.53
CA CYS A 68 -4.59 16.26 -109.57
C CYS A 68 -3.72 15.28 -110.38
N GLY A 69 -4.09 14.00 -110.36
CA GLY A 69 -3.44 12.97 -111.16
C GLY A 69 -3.66 13.17 -112.66
N GLN A 70 -2.87 12.47 -113.47
CA GLN A 70 -2.99 12.50 -114.94
C GLN A 70 -4.31 11.90 -115.45
N ASP A 71 -5.00 11.13 -114.61
CA ASP A 71 -6.32 10.54 -114.85
C ASP A 71 -7.49 11.45 -114.44
N GLY A 72 -7.22 12.68 -114.01
CA GLY A 72 -8.24 13.64 -113.58
C GLY A 72 -8.85 13.33 -112.22
N LEU A 73 -8.18 12.56 -111.36
CA LEU A 73 -8.60 12.31 -109.98
C LEU A 73 -7.69 13.02 -108.97
N CYS A 74 -8.30 13.65 -107.97
CA CYS A 74 -7.59 14.38 -106.92
C CYS A 74 -7.02 13.41 -105.89
N ARG A 75 -5.69 13.30 -105.81
CA ARG A 75 -5.01 12.39 -104.88
C ARG A 75 -4.23 13.16 -103.81
N PRO A 76 -4.49 12.92 -102.51
CA PRO A 76 -3.61 13.38 -101.46
C PRO A 76 -2.25 12.68 -101.49
N GLN A 77 -1.22 13.40 -101.07
CA GLN A 77 0.10 12.83 -100.84
C GLN A 77 0.16 12.00 -99.55
N SER A 78 -0.70 12.27 -98.58
CA SER A 78 -0.87 11.50 -97.35
C SER A 78 -2.17 11.92 -96.63
N TYR A 79 -2.59 11.13 -95.65
CA TYR A 79 -3.67 11.48 -94.73
C TYR A 79 -3.09 11.83 -93.36
N GLN A 80 -3.54 12.95 -92.80
CA GLN A 80 -3.28 13.30 -91.41
C GLN A 80 -4.10 12.38 -90.51
N ASN A 81 -3.44 11.65 -89.59
CA ASN A 81 -4.13 11.03 -88.46
C ASN A 81 -4.21 12.06 -87.32
N CYS A 82 -5.42 12.39 -86.88
CA CYS A 82 -5.64 13.29 -85.76
C CYS A 82 -6.04 12.57 -84.48
N ASP A 83 -6.19 11.24 -84.49
CA ASP A 83 -6.48 10.44 -83.30
C ASP A 83 -5.35 10.61 -82.27
N ASP A 84 -5.69 11.21 -81.13
CA ASP A 84 -4.77 11.44 -80.01
C ASP A 84 -4.71 10.23 -79.04
N GLY A 85 -5.43 9.16 -79.36
CA GLY A 85 -5.53 7.95 -78.55
C GLY A 85 -6.42 8.11 -77.31
N LEU A 86 -7.20 9.19 -77.21
CA LEU A 86 -8.12 9.43 -76.10
C LEU A 86 -9.57 9.27 -76.53
N ASP A 87 -10.22 8.20 -76.08
CA ASP A 87 -11.62 7.94 -76.44
C ASP A 87 -12.61 9.05 -75.99
N CYS A 88 -12.21 9.94 -75.09
CA CYS A 88 -13.03 11.08 -74.66
C CYS A 88 -12.93 12.31 -75.56
N THR A 89 -12.03 12.36 -76.54
CA THR A 89 -11.92 13.48 -77.49
C THR A 89 -12.69 13.16 -78.78
N THR A 90 -13.05 14.23 -79.49
CA THR A 90 -13.50 14.18 -80.88
C THR A 90 -12.37 14.69 -81.73
N ASP A 91 -11.77 13.79 -82.51
CA ASP A 91 -10.60 14.08 -83.35
C ASP A 91 -11.05 14.66 -84.69
N THR A 92 -10.81 15.95 -84.87
CA THR A 92 -11.27 16.70 -86.05
C THR A 92 -10.07 17.20 -86.84
N CYS A 93 -10.02 16.85 -88.13
CA CYS A 93 -9.07 17.41 -89.07
C CYS A 93 -9.52 18.81 -89.52
N LEU A 94 -8.63 19.80 -89.43
CA LEU A 94 -8.90 21.19 -89.82
C LEU A 94 -8.30 21.59 -91.18
N GLY A 95 -7.66 20.66 -91.89
CA GLY A 95 -6.95 20.95 -93.14
C GLY A 95 -5.47 21.31 -92.94
N GLN A 96 -4.66 21.05 -93.97
CA GLN A 96 -3.23 21.41 -94.04
C GLN A 96 -2.38 20.92 -92.85
N GLY A 97 -2.66 19.72 -92.35
CA GLY A 97 -1.89 19.08 -91.27
C GLY A 97 -2.21 19.60 -89.86
N LYS A 98 -3.34 20.31 -89.67
CA LYS A 98 -3.81 20.75 -88.34
C LYS A 98 -4.88 19.80 -87.80
N CYS A 99 -4.77 19.50 -86.50
CA CYS A 99 -5.72 18.69 -85.74
C CYS A 99 -6.34 19.51 -84.61
N GLU A 100 -7.59 19.20 -84.29
CA GLU A 100 -8.30 19.68 -83.12
C GLU A 100 -8.90 18.48 -82.39
N ASN A 101 -8.53 18.30 -81.12
CA ASN A 101 -8.95 17.19 -80.27
C ASN A 101 -9.79 17.77 -79.13
N MET A 102 -11.11 17.85 -79.34
CA MET A 102 -12.01 18.50 -78.38
C MET A 102 -12.70 17.46 -77.49
N PRO A 103 -12.68 17.60 -76.15
CA PRO A 103 -13.38 16.66 -75.27
C PRO A 103 -14.90 16.62 -75.53
N LYS A 104 -15.44 15.39 -75.58
CA LYS A 104 -16.86 15.08 -75.76
C LYS A 104 -17.68 15.63 -74.59
N ASP A 105 -18.96 15.90 -74.83
CA ASP A 105 -19.86 16.39 -73.79
C ASP A 105 -19.94 15.41 -72.61
N GLY A 106 -19.90 15.95 -71.39
CA GLY A 106 -19.85 15.15 -70.17
C GLY A 106 -18.46 14.61 -69.79
N THR A 107 -17.41 14.94 -70.56
CA THR A 107 -16.04 14.47 -70.29
C THR A 107 -15.01 15.61 -70.32
N CYS A 108 -13.90 15.41 -69.61
CA CYS A 108 -12.72 16.26 -69.66
C CYS A 108 -11.49 15.47 -70.12
N ALA A 109 -10.56 16.15 -70.79
CA ALA A 109 -9.23 15.62 -71.08
C ALA A 109 -8.22 16.43 -70.27
N LEU A 110 -7.79 15.89 -69.11
CA LEU A 110 -7.06 16.65 -68.09
C LEU A 110 -5.63 16.13 -67.91
N PRO A 111 -4.66 17.00 -67.61
CA PRO A 111 -3.30 16.58 -67.30
C PRO A 111 -3.23 15.88 -65.94
N VAL A 112 -2.56 14.73 -65.92
CA VAL A 112 -2.24 13.95 -64.72
C VAL A 112 -0.72 13.84 -64.61
N LYS A 113 -0.18 14.20 -63.44
CA LYS A 113 1.26 14.05 -63.17
C LYS A 113 1.58 12.59 -62.81
N GLY A 114 2.48 11.99 -63.56
CA GLY A 114 3.12 10.72 -63.22
C GLY A 114 4.11 10.86 -62.07
N SER A 115 4.54 9.72 -61.52
CA SER A 115 5.55 9.66 -60.44
C SER A 115 6.93 10.20 -60.85
N ASP A 116 7.21 10.26 -62.15
CA ASP A 116 8.43 10.83 -62.73
C ASP A 116 8.34 12.35 -63.01
N GLY A 117 7.21 12.97 -62.64
CA GLY A 117 6.95 14.39 -62.86
C GLY A 117 6.48 14.73 -64.29
N THR A 118 6.37 13.75 -65.18
CA THR A 118 5.80 13.97 -66.53
C THR A 118 4.29 14.13 -66.45
N SER A 119 3.72 15.03 -67.25
CA SER A 119 2.26 15.21 -67.32
C SER A 119 1.73 14.52 -68.58
N VAL A 120 0.78 13.61 -68.41
CA VAL A 120 0.06 12.93 -69.50
C VAL A 120 -1.41 13.32 -69.44
N ILE A 121 -2.06 13.50 -70.59
CA ILE A 121 -3.51 13.78 -70.64
C ILE A 121 -4.28 12.47 -70.46
N LYS A 122 -5.31 12.47 -69.62
CA LYS A 122 -6.23 11.35 -69.43
C LYS A 122 -7.69 11.81 -69.50
N CYS A 123 -8.56 10.86 -69.80
CA CYS A 123 -10.00 11.05 -69.83
C CYS A 123 -10.62 10.94 -68.43
N PHE A 124 -11.51 11.88 -68.13
CA PHE A 124 -12.29 11.93 -66.89
C PHE A 124 -13.77 12.20 -67.22
N ASN A 125 -14.67 11.54 -66.51
CA ASN A 125 -16.09 11.84 -66.57
C ASN A 125 -16.42 13.03 -65.66
N LYS A 126 -17.57 13.68 -65.92
CA LYS A 126 -18.10 14.71 -65.03
C LYS A 126 -18.10 14.24 -63.57
N ASP A 127 -17.62 15.11 -62.68
CA ASP A 127 -17.48 14.92 -61.23
C ASP A 127 -16.37 13.95 -60.77
N ASP A 128 -15.60 13.36 -61.69
CA ASP A 128 -14.38 12.63 -61.32
C ASP A 128 -13.37 13.57 -60.63
N ARG A 129 -12.71 13.09 -59.56
CA ARG A 129 -11.76 13.87 -58.75
C ARG A 129 -10.31 13.73 -59.21
N GLU A 130 -9.52 14.78 -59.01
CA GLU A 130 -8.07 14.80 -59.27
C GLU A 130 -7.32 13.78 -58.40
N SER A 131 -7.75 13.62 -57.15
CA SER A 131 -7.28 12.61 -56.21
C SER A 131 -8.38 12.29 -55.19
N ALA A 132 -8.23 11.19 -54.44
CA ALA A 132 -9.21 10.77 -53.43
C ALA A 132 -9.54 11.90 -52.43
N ASP A 133 -8.53 12.66 -52.02
CA ASP A 133 -8.63 13.75 -51.04
C ASP A 133 -8.56 15.15 -51.69
N GLY A 134 -8.65 15.21 -53.03
CA GLY A 134 -8.47 16.43 -53.80
C GLY A 134 -9.75 17.26 -53.93
N CYS A 135 -9.59 18.59 -53.91
CA CYS A 135 -10.69 19.55 -54.14
C CYS A 135 -10.80 20.02 -55.57
N ARG A 136 -10.44 19.17 -56.52
CA ARG A 136 -10.59 19.45 -57.93
C ARG A 136 -11.35 18.33 -58.62
N VAL A 137 -12.20 18.71 -59.56
CA VAL A 137 -13.08 17.80 -60.30
C VAL A 137 -13.06 18.12 -61.79
N CYS A 138 -13.38 17.13 -62.61
CA CYS A 138 -13.78 17.36 -63.99
C CYS A 138 -15.16 18.01 -64.01
N ASP A 139 -15.22 19.29 -64.41
CA ASP A 139 -16.47 20.00 -64.65
C ASP A 139 -16.50 20.47 -66.12
N PRO A 140 -16.99 19.63 -67.05
CA PRO A 140 -16.93 19.89 -68.48
C PRO A 140 -17.80 21.08 -68.92
N ASP A 141 -18.68 21.57 -68.03
CA ASP A 141 -19.50 22.77 -68.26
C ASP A 141 -18.72 24.06 -67.94
N LYS A 142 -17.65 23.97 -67.14
CA LYS A 142 -16.77 25.11 -66.81
C LYS A 142 -15.51 25.12 -67.66
N ASP A 143 -14.78 24.00 -67.67
CA ASP A 143 -13.53 23.86 -68.41
C ASP A 143 -13.28 22.37 -68.72
N LYS A 144 -13.17 22.04 -70.01
CA LYS A 144 -12.99 20.67 -70.49
C LYS A 144 -11.52 20.22 -70.49
N VAL A 145 -10.57 21.14 -70.33
CA VAL A 145 -9.13 20.89 -70.45
C VAL A 145 -8.32 21.28 -69.20
N ALA A 146 -9.00 21.83 -68.18
CA ALA A 146 -8.41 22.09 -66.87
C ALA A 146 -9.30 21.62 -65.71
N TRP A 147 -8.64 21.24 -64.61
CA TRP A 147 -9.30 20.88 -63.36
C TRP A 147 -10.11 22.06 -62.80
N SER A 148 -11.38 21.82 -62.47
CA SER A 148 -12.26 22.84 -61.90
C SER A 148 -12.31 22.78 -60.37
N PRO A 149 -12.47 23.92 -59.67
CA PRO A 149 -12.66 23.95 -58.22
C PRO A 149 -13.91 23.17 -57.79
N ALA A 150 -13.75 22.24 -56.86
CA ALA A 150 -14.85 21.49 -56.27
C ALA A 150 -15.49 22.22 -55.09
N ASN A 151 -16.80 22.01 -54.90
CA ASN A 151 -17.53 22.37 -53.71
C ASN A 151 -18.18 21.09 -53.13
N GLY A 152 -18.03 20.87 -51.83
CA GLY A 152 -18.54 19.68 -51.14
C GLY A 152 -17.72 18.40 -51.38
N GLY A 153 -18.06 17.40 -50.58
CA GLY A 153 -17.32 16.13 -50.48
C GLY A 153 -16.10 16.23 -49.56
N ALA A 154 -15.68 15.06 -49.05
CA ALA A 154 -14.57 14.94 -48.11
C ALA A 154 -13.23 15.23 -48.79
N CYS A 155 -12.31 15.77 -48.03
CA CYS A 155 -10.91 15.98 -48.38
C CYS A 155 -10.06 15.95 -47.08
N ASP A 156 -8.75 16.20 -47.19
CA ASP A 156 -7.85 16.36 -46.05
C ASP A 156 -7.05 17.66 -46.25
N ASP A 157 -7.16 18.62 -45.34
CA ASP A 157 -6.44 19.90 -45.40
C ASP A 157 -5.02 19.82 -44.83
N GLY A 158 -4.65 18.66 -44.27
CA GLY A 158 -3.35 18.35 -43.70
C GLY A 158 -3.13 18.91 -42.29
N ASP A 159 -4.09 19.62 -41.70
CA ASP A 159 -4.03 20.08 -40.31
C ASP A 159 -4.58 19.00 -39.38
N SER A 160 -3.76 18.45 -38.50
CA SER A 160 -4.21 17.41 -37.56
C SER A 160 -5.25 17.90 -36.54
N CYS A 161 -5.45 19.22 -36.44
CA CYS A 161 -6.38 19.88 -35.53
C CYS A 161 -7.65 20.41 -36.20
N THR A 162 -7.89 20.02 -37.45
CA THR A 162 -9.17 20.19 -38.13
C THR A 162 -9.89 18.84 -38.23
N LYS A 163 -11.20 18.89 -38.41
CA LYS A 163 -12.04 17.72 -38.65
C LYS A 163 -13.18 18.06 -39.59
N ASP A 164 -13.83 17.00 -40.11
CA ASP A 164 -14.97 17.14 -41.00
C ASP A 164 -14.64 17.99 -42.24
N ASP A 165 -13.43 17.78 -42.77
CA ASP A 165 -12.84 18.51 -43.88
C ASP A 165 -13.65 18.38 -45.16
N TYR A 166 -13.87 19.51 -45.82
CA TYR A 166 -14.65 19.58 -47.04
C TYR A 166 -14.09 20.58 -48.05
N CYS A 167 -14.37 20.33 -49.31
CA CYS A 167 -13.96 21.22 -50.38
C CYS A 167 -14.82 22.47 -50.44
N ASN A 168 -14.19 23.64 -50.39
CA ASN A 168 -14.83 24.93 -50.58
C ASN A 168 -14.04 25.74 -51.62
N ALA A 169 -14.66 25.99 -52.78
CA ALA A 169 -14.07 26.70 -53.90
C ALA A 169 -12.67 26.18 -54.30
N GLY A 170 -12.49 24.85 -54.29
CA GLY A 170 -11.25 24.20 -54.67
C GLY A 170 -10.16 24.13 -53.59
N THR A 171 -10.44 24.63 -52.39
CA THR A 171 -9.56 24.51 -51.22
C THR A 171 -10.17 23.54 -50.22
N CYS A 172 -9.37 22.63 -49.67
CA CYS A 172 -9.82 21.81 -48.55
C CYS A 172 -9.80 22.65 -47.28
N GLN A 173 -10.91 22.65 -46.54
CA GLN A 173 -11.07 23.38 -45.29
C GLN A 173 -11.73 22.47 -44.26
N GLY A 174 -11.19 22.40 -43.05
CA GLY A 174 -11.81 21.70 -41.94
C GLY A 174 -12.29 22.59 -40.79
N THR A 175 -12.97 21.97 -39.83
CA THR A 175 -13.46 22.61 -38.61
C THR A 175 -12.39 22.53 -37.53
N ASP A 176 -11.84 23.69 -37.14
CA ASP A 176 -10.84 23.81 -36.06
C ASP A 176 -11.41 23.34 -34.71
N PHE A 177 -10.69 22.45 -34.03
CA PHE A 177 -11.03 22.00 -32.68
C PHE A 177 -9.87 22.12 -31.67
N ARG A 178 -8.81 22.88 -31.96
CA ARG A 178 -7.60 23.01 -31.11
C ARG A 178 -7.90 23.31 -29.65
N ASP A 179 -8.87 24.19 -29.41
CA ASP A 179 -9.27 24.60 -28.05
C ASP A 179 -9.86 23.44 -27.21
N LYS A 180 -10.25 22.32 -27.85
CA LYS A 180 -10.72 21.11 -27.15
C LYS A 180 -9.60 20.22 -26.65
N CYS A 181 -8.38 20.38 -27.17
CA CYS A 181 -7.23 19.62 -26.75
C CYS A 181 -6.42 20.28 -25.64
N GLN A 182 -6.75 21.53 -25.27
CA GLN A 182 -6.12 22.24 -24.17
C GLN A 182 -6.56 21.64 -22.82
N ASP A 183 -5.63 20.98 -22.12
CA ASP A 183 -5.87 20.44 -20.78
C ASP A 183 -5.52 21.43 -19.65
N ASN A 184 -4.99 22.61 -20.01
CA ASN A 184 -4.51 23.68 -19.11
C ASN A 184 -3.39 23.23 -18.14
N LEU A 185 -2.69 22.14 -18.46
CA LEU A 185 -1.53 21.69 -17.70
C LEU A 185 -0.26 22.20 -18.37
N SER A 186 0.53 23.00 -17.65
CA SER A 186 1.75 23.62 -18.21
C SER A 186 2.86 22.63 -18.58
N CYS A 187 2.71 21.37 -18.19
CA CYS A 187 3.68 20.30 -18.40
C CYS A 187 3.28 19.32 -19.51
N THR A 188 2.14 19.52 -20.16
CA THR A 188 1.67 18.69 -21.28
C THR A 188 1.69 19.49 -22.58
N GLU A 189 1.85 18.77 -23.69
CA GLU A 189 1.69 19.32 -25.03
C GLU A 189 0.25 19.09 -25.48
N ASP A 190 -0.42 20.15 -25.89
CA ASP A 190 -1.76 20.10 -26.48
C ASP A 190 -1.67 19.61 -27.93
N ILE A 191 -1.78 18.31 -28.14
CA ILE A 191 -1.61 17.68 -29.46
C ILE A 191 -2.90 17.05 -29.96
N CYS A 192 -3.30 17.39 -31.18
CA CYS A 192 -4.39 16.74 -31.90
C CYS A 192 -3.90 15.44 -32.57
N ASP A 193 -4.76 14.42 -32.63
CA ASP A 193 -4.39 13.08 -33.13
C ASP A 193 -4.62 12.87 -34.64
N GLY A 194 -5.13 13.88 -35.36
CA GLY A 194 -5.49 13.79 -36.78
C GLY A 194 -6.73 12.93 -37.07
N LYS A 195 -7.48 12.53 -36.05
CA LYS A 195 -8.70 11.71 -36.15
C LYS A 195 -9.91 12.39 -35.49
N GLY A 196 -9.82 13.70 -35.25
CA GLY A 196 -10.82 14.46 -34.51
C GLY A 196 -10.75 14.26 -33.00
N GLY A 197 -9.63 13.78 -32.46
CA GLY A 197 -9.35 13.60 -31.04
C GLY A 197 -8.05 14.27 -30.58
N CYS A 198 -7.71 14.06 -29.32
CA CYS A 198 -6.52 14.66 -28.68
C CYS A 198 -5.62 13.56 -28.11
N VAL A 199 -4.30 13.75 -28.24
CA VAL A 199 -3.30 12.91 -27.59
C VAL A 199 -3.26 13.27 -26.11
N ALA A 200 -3.87 12.42 -25.27
CA ALA A 200 -3.96 12.69 -23.85
C ALA A 200 -2.59 12.73 -23.16
N ASN A 201 -2.35 13.76 -22.34
CA ASN A 201 -1.24 13.86 -21.39
C ASN A 201 0.15 13.61 -21.98
N LYS A 202 0.41 14.05 -23.22
CA LYS A 202 1.77 14.00 -23.75
C LYS A 202 2.65 14.97 -22.97
N LEU A 203 3.42 14.45 -22.03
CA LEU A 203 4.28 15.26 -21.17
C LEU A 203 5.43 15.91 -21.95
N MET A 204 5.72 17.17 -21.64
CA MET A 204 6.92 17.88 -22.08
C MET A 204 8.18 17.20 -21.51
N ALA A 205 9.30 17.39 -22.21
CA ALA A 205 10.60 16.97 -21.69
C ALA A 205 10.87 17.59 -20.30
N ASP A 206 11.58 16.85 -19.46
CA ASP A 206 11.93 17.26 -18.09
C ASP A 206 10.72 17.67 -17.22
N SER A 207 9.58 17.00 -17.36
CA SER A 207 8.37 17.29 -16.56
C SER A 207 7.71 16.02 -15.98
N CYS A 208 7.05 16.17 -14.83
CA CYS A 208 6.20 15.13 -14.24
C CYS A 208 4.78 15.67 -14.04
N LEU A 209 3.78 14.78 -14.18
CA LEU A 209 2.40 14.99 -13.78
C LEU A 209 2.09 14.08 -12.58
N ILE A 210 2.26 14.60 -11.37
CA ILE A 210 2.12 13.84 -10.13
C ILE A 210 0.83 14.29 -9.45
N ASN A 211 -0.11 13.36 -9.23
CA ASN A 211 -1.44 13.65 -8.66
C ASN A 211 -2.20 14.78 -9.38
N GLY A 212 -2.06 14.87 -10.71
CA GLY A 212 -2.72 15.89 -11.52
C GLY A 212 -2.10 17.29 -11.46
N GLN A 213 -0.93 17.43 -10.82
CA GLN A 213 -0.17 18.68 -10.80
C GLN A 213 1.14 18.55 -11.56
N CYS A 214 1.52 19.63 -12.24
CA CYS A 214 2.75 19.72 -13.00
C CYS A 214 3.92 20.08 -12.09
N TYR A 215 5.01 19.31 -12.22
CA TYR A 215 6.28 19.57 -11.56
C TYR A 215 7.41 19.58 -12.59
N LYS A 216 8.34 20.53 -12.45
CA LYS A 216 9.53 20.56 -13.28
C LYS A 216 10.52 19.48 -12.81
N GLY A 217 11.31 18.93 -13.72
CA GLY A 217 12.40 18.02 -13.40
C GLY A 217 13.29 18.59 -12.27
N LYS A 218 13.59 17.74 -11.29
CA LYS A 218 14.33 18.03 -10.04
C LYS A 218 13.59 18.86 -8.99
N GLU A 219 12.34 19.25 -9.25
CA GLU A 219 11.49 19.85 -8.22
C GLU A 219 11.21 18.87 -7.09
N ARG A 220 11.12 19.35 -5.85
CA ARG A 220 11.00 18.55 -4.63
C ARG A 220 9.56 18.52 -4.13
N ASP A 221 9.20 17.42 -3.49
CA ASP A 221 7.95 17.36 -2.72
C ASP A 221 8.07 18.15 -1.40
N ALA A 222 6.97 18.21 -0.64
CA ALA A 222 6.93 18.92 0.64
C ALA A 222 7.91 18.36 1.69
N THR A 223 8.31 17.09 1.58
CA THR A 223 9.28 16.48 2.50
C THR A 223 10.72 16.88 2.16
N GLY A 224 10.98 17.23 0.89
CA GLY A 224 12.31 17.47 0.34
C GLY A 224 13.08 16.20 -0.03
N CYS A 225 12.53 15.02 0.27
CA CYS A 225 13.21 13.72 0.09
C CYS A 225 12.78 12.98 -1.17
N ASN A 226 11.83 13.52 -1.92
CA ASN A 226 11.49 13.03 -3.23
C ASN A 226 11.61 14.15 -4.27
N GLU A 227 11.94 13.79 -5.50
CA GLU A 227 11.94 14.69 -6.66
C GLU A 227 11.06 14.17 -7.80
N CYS A 228 10.64 15.11 -8.64
CA CYS A 228 10.27 14.79 -10.00
C CYS A 228 11.54 14.39 -10.77
N ASP A 229 11.69 13.09 -11.04
CA ASP A 229 12.69 12.54 -11.96
C ASP A 229 11.99 11.86 -13.13
N PRO A 230 11.74 12.59 -14.24
CA PRO A 230 11.07 12.08 -15.43
C PRO A 230 11.77 10.88 -16.08
N SER A 231 13.06 10.65 -15.79
CA SER A 231 13.80 9.48 -16.29
C SER A 231 13.45 8.19 -15.56
N LYS A 232 12.87 8.30 -14.36
CA LYS A 232 12.44 7.18 -13.51
C LYS A 232 10.94 7.02 -13.50
N SER A 233 10.23 8.11 -13.30
CA SER A 233 8.77 8.16 -13.32
C SER A 233 8.29 9.55 -13.65
N THR A 234 7.31 9.62 -14.55
CA THR A 234 6.62 10.85 -14.91
C THR A 234 5.34 11.07 -14.12
N THR A 235 4.89 10.08 -13.33
CA THR A 235 3.60 10.09 -12.64
C THR A 235 3.70 9.83 -11.13
N ALA A 236 4.91 9.59 -10.62
CA ALA A 236 5.16 9.37 -9.20
C ALA A 236 6.43 10.09 -8.76
N TRP A 237 6.47 10.47 -7.48
CA TRP A 237 7.66 11.01 -6.83
C TRP A 237 8.79 9.98 -6.78
N THR A 238 10.00 10.40 -7.14
CA THR A 238 11.21 9.57 -7.09
C THR A 238 11.99 9.85 -5.81
N ALA A 239 12.19 8.82 -5.00
CA ALA A 239 12.91 8.94 -3.74
C ALA A 239 14.40 9.24 -3.95
N LEU A 240 14.94 10.17 -3.16
CA LEU A 240 16.36 10.43 -3.07
C LEU A 240 17.08 9.33 -2.29
N THR A 241 17.76 8.44 -2.99
CA THR A 241 18.47 7.31 -2.38
C THR A 241 19.68 7.70 -1.51
N LEU A 242 20.14 8.95 -1.62
CA LEU A 242 21.24 9.51 -0.82
C LEU A 242 20.76 10.40 0.32
N HIS A 243 19.49 10.31 0.75
CA HIS A 243 18.96 11.09 1.86
C HIS A 243 18.18 10.18 2.82
N CYS A 244 17.94 10.66 4.04
CA CYS A 244 17.11 9.98 5.02
C CYS A 244 15.80 10.75 5.24
N LEU A 245 14.67 10.07 5.08
CA LEU A 245 13.34 10.56 5.43
C LEU A 245 13.00 10.11 6.84
N VAL A 246 13.14 10.99 7.82
CA VAL A 246 12.87 10.69 9.24
C VAL A 246 11.81 11.66 9.77
N GLY A 247 10.70 11.15 10.28
CA GLY A 247 9.62 11.98 10.84
C GLY A 247 9.04 13.00 9.86
N GLY A 248 9.02 12.70 8.56
CA GLY A 248 8.50 13.59 7.51
C GLY A 248 9.46 14.71 7.08
N LYS A 249 10.70 14.72 7.56
CA LYS A 249 11.75 15.65 7.15
C LYS A 249 12.87 14.92 6.43
N CYS A 250 13.44 15.58 5.43
CA CYS A 250 14.58 15.08 4.70
C CYS A 250 15.89 15.56 5.31
N TYR A 251 16.82 14.64 5.51
CA TYR A 251 18.15 14.89 6.07
C TYR A 251 19.22 14.50 5.05
N THR A 252 20.23 15.36 4.89
CA THR A 252 21.40 15.04 4.07
C THR A 252 22.35 14.08 4.80
N PRO A 253 23.19 13.29 4.08
CA PRO A 253 24.14 12.38 4.71
C PRO A 253 25.04 13.09 5.73
N GLY A 254 25.12 12.53 6.94
CA GLY A 254 25.89 13.07 8.07
C GLY A 254 25.16 14.11 8.93
N GLU A 255 23.94 14.53 8.57
CA GLU A 255 23.12 15.36 9.47
C GLU A 255 22.73 14.59 10.73
N LYS A 256 22.90 15.22 11.89
CA LYS A 256 22.61 14.60 13.17
C LYS A 256 21.17 14.82 13.62
N ASP A 257 20.66 13.87 14.39
CA ASP A 257 19.40 14.00 15.08
C ASP A 257 19.47 15.07 16.19
N SER A 258 18.33 15.35 16.85
CA SER A 258 18.26 16.36 17.91
C SER A 258 19.12 16.02 19.14
N THR A 259 19.41 14.74 19.37
CA THR A 259 20.30 14.32 20.47
C THR A 259 21.78 14.52 20.12
N GLY A 260 22.11 14.54 18.82
CA GLY A 260 23.48 14.57 18.32
C GLY A 260 24.17 13.20 18.33
N CYS A 261 23.42 12.14 18.62
CA CYS A 261 23.93 10.78 18.88
C CYS A 261 23.64 9.80 17.76
N ALA A 262 22.83 10.20 16.79
CA ALA A 262 22.61 9.46 15.56
C ALA A 262 22.69 10.41 14.38
N GLU A 263 23.03 9.89 13.21
CA GLU A 263 23.16 10.66 11.97
C GLU A 263 22.41 10.02 10.82
N CYS A 264 22.11 10.82 9.79
CA CYS A 264 21.59 10.29 8.54
C CYS A 264 22.71 9.55 7.80
N ASP A 265 22.62 8.22 7.76
CA ASP A 265 23.47 7.38 6.91
C ASP A 265 22.58 6.54 5.97
N PRO A 266 22.33 7.03 4.74
CA PRO A 266 21.49 6.34 3.75
C PRO A 266 22.03 4.97 3.33
N SER A 267 23.31 4.67 3.58
CA SER A 267 23.88 3.34 3.31
C SER A 267 23.42 2.29 4.33
N LYS A 268 22.92 2.73 5.49
CA LYS A 268 22.41 1.88 6.56
C LYS A 268 20.89 1.94 6.64
N SER A 269 20.32 3.13 6.55
CA SER A 269 18.88 3.35 6.60
C SER A 269 18.50 4.66 5.91
N THR A 270 17.49 4.60 5.06
CA THR A 270 16.87 5.79 4.46
C THR A 270 15.64 6.28 5.24
N THR A 271 15.23 5.58 6.30
CA THR A 271 13.99 5.86 7.04
C THR A 271 14.20 6.03 8.55
N ALA A 272 15.44 5.96 9.04
CA ALA A 272 15.79 6.15 10.44
C ALA A 272 17.20 6.73 10.57
N PHE A 273 17.46 7.45 11.66
CA PHE A 273 18.83 7.84 12.01
C PHE A 273 19.66 6.62 12.41
N THR A 274 20.91 6.60 11.99
CA THR A 274 21.89 5.57 12.31
C THR A 274 22.67 5.99 13.55
N PRO A 275 22.67 5.18 14.63
CA PRO A 275 23.44 5.49 15.84
C PRO A 275 24.93 5.66 15.52
N LEU A 276 25.54 6.73 16.04
CA LEU A 276 26.97 6.95 15.92
C LEU A 276 27.73 5.90 16.74
N SER A 277 28.88 5.47 16.24
CA SER A 277 29.77 4.61 17.03
C SER A 277 30.50 5.41 18.11
N GLY A 278 30.76 4.79 19.27
CA GLY A 278 31.50 5.43 20.36
C GLY A 278 30.71 6.45 21.19
N VAL A 279 29.38 6.49 21.08
CA VAL A 279 28.52 7.37 21.89
C VAL A 279 27.36 6.62 22.57
N CYS A 280 26.90 7.13 23.71
CA CYS A 280 25.69 6.68 24.40
C CYS A 280 24.60 7.74 24.32
N THR A 281 23.35 7.32 24.11
CA THR A 281 22.17 8.19 24.21
C THR A 281 21.50 7.95 25.56
N ILE A 282 21.67 8.88 26.50
CA ILE A 282 21.15 8.75 27.87
C ILE A 282 20.31 9.97 28.18
N ASP A 283 19.04 9.77 28.59
CA ASP A 283 18.07 10.83 28.86
C ASP A 283 17.98 11.88 27.73
N SER A 284 17.95 11.41 26.48
CA SER A 284 17.93 12.22 25.25
C SER A 284 19.15 13.13 25.03
N LYS A 285 20.26 12.85 25.71
CA LYS A 285 21.53 13.54 25.54
C LYS A 285 22.60 12.59 25.01
N CYS A 286 23.51 13.15 24.24
CA CYS A 286 24.63 12.39 23.70
C CYS A 286 25.88 12.51 24.56
N TYR A 287 26.44 11.36 24.92
CA TYR A 287 27.66 11.24 25.72
C TYR A 287 28.71 10.47 24.91
N GLN A 288 29.96 10.94 24.96
CA GLN A 288 31.09 10.26 24.36
C GLN A 288 31.51 9.07 25.24
N GLN A 289 32.08 8.04 24.63
CA GLN A 289 32.66 6.91 25.36
C GLN A 289 33.65 7.42 26.43
N GLY A 290 33.42 7.00 27.68
CA GLY A 290 34.22 7.40 28.84
C GLY A 290 33.70 8.62 29.60
N ASP A 291 32.69 9.35 29.08
CA ASP A 291 32.03 10.43 29.82
C ASP A 291 31.49 9.92 31.15
N LYS A 292 31.70 10.68 32.23
CA LYS A 292 31.35 10.26 33.59
C LYS A 292 29.96 10.72 33.98
N PHE A 293 29.24 9.86 34.68
CA PHE A 293 28.04 10.27 35.41
C PHE A 293 28.47 11.24 36.52
N THR A 294 27.86 12.43 36.59
CA THR A 294 28.25 13.48 37.57
C THR A 294 27.07 13.98 38.41
N SER A 295 25.84 13.62 38.04
CA SER A 295 24.60 14.12 38.65
C SER A 295 24.43 13.69 40.12
N ALA A 296 25.07 12.59 40.53
CA ALA A 296 25.02 12.08 41.91
C ALA A 296 26.25 11.21 42.29
N GLY A 297 27.41 11.49 41.70
CA GLY A 297 28.68 10.76 41.93
C GLY A 297 29.23 10.07 40.68
N THR A 298 30.52 9.68 40.69
CA THR A 298 31.27 9.20 39.52
C THR A 298 31.41 7.67 39.46
N CYS A 299 30.35 6.92 39.73
CA CYS A 299 30.40 5.45 39.75
C CYS A 299 30.15 4.77 38.40
N ALA A 300 29.69 5.53 37.40
CA ALA A 300 29.32 5.04 36.09
C ALA A 300 29.82 5.95 34.96
N GLU A 301 29.95 5.40 33.76
CA GLU A 301 30.39 6.10 32.56
C GLU A 301 29.60 5.66 31.32
N CYS A 302 29.69 6.44 30.25
CA CYS A 302 29.19 6.01 28.95
C CYS A 302 30.12 4.92 28.37
N SER A 303 29.60 3.70 28.21
CA SER A 303 30.29 2.59 27.55
C SER A 303 29.35 1.96 26.52
N PRO A 304 29.36 2.45 25.27
CA PRO A 304 28.35 2.09 24.28
C PRO A 304 28.46 0.66 23.77
N SER A 305 29.63 0.03 23.90
CA SER A 305 29.81 -1.40 23.64
C SER A 305 29.13 -2.29 24.68
N THR A 306 28.84 -1.75 25.87
CA THR A 306 28.19 -2.48 26.97
C THR A 306 26.72 -2.10 27.08
N ASN A 307 26.42 -0.80 27.05
CA ASN A 307 25.08 -0.24 27.09
C ASN A 307 25.04 1.12 26.36
N ALA A 308 24.49 1.14 25.15
CA ALA A 308 24.39 2.36 24.34
C ALA A 308 23.30 3.33 24.81
N THR A 309 22.35 2.87 25.64
CA THR A 309 21.18 3.67 26.07
C THR A 309 21.15 3.95 27.57
N GLY A 310 22.25 3.67 28.28
CA GLY A 310 22.31 3.85 29.73
C GLY A 310 23.73 3.89 30.27
N TRP A 311 23.87 4.37 31.50
CA TRP A 311 25.14 4.45 32.20
C TRP A 311 25.68 3.05 32.53
N THR A 312 26.98 2.83 32.30
CA THR A 312 27.67 1.58 32.64
C THR A 312 28.47 1.77 33.93
N VAL A 313 28.20 0.95 34.94
CA VAL A 313 28.83 1.06 36.26
C VAL A 313 30.26 0.50 36.24
N THR A 314 31.25 1.35 36.52
CA THR A 314 32.69 1.06 36.37
C THR A 314 33.42 0.75 37.67
N THR A 315 32.79 1.04 38.81
CA THR A 315 33.34 0.80 40.14
C THR A 315 32.59 -0.34 40.83
N ASN A 316 33.04 -0.72 42.03
CA ASN A 316 32.31 -1.64 42.90
C ASN A 316 31.12 -0.95 43.58
N ASN A 317 30.36 -0.11 42.88
CA ASN A 317 29.18 0.56 43.43
C ASN A 317 27.92 0.06 42.70
N CYS A 318 26.73 0.50 43.14
CA CYS A 318 25.50 0.34 42.38
C CYS A 318 25.01 1.71 41.90
N LEU A 319 24.33 1.75 40.76
CA LEU A 319 23.60 2.90 40.25
C LEU A 319 22.11 2.61 40.34
N VAL A 320 21.46 3.04 41.41
CA VAL A 320 20.04 2.79 41.67
C VAL A 320 19.31 4.14 41.66
N ASP A 321 18.21 4.23 40.91
CA ASP A 321 17.39 5.45 40.78
C ASP A 321 18.22 6.70 40.44
N GLY A 322 19.21 6.55 39.55
CA GLY A 322 20.09 7.65 39.14
C GLY A 322 21.05 8.13 40.23
N LYS A 323 21.28 7.34 41.28
CA LYS A 323 22.23 7.66 42.37
C LYS A 323 23.29 6.59 42.50
N CYS A 324 24.53 7.04 42.65
CA CYS A 324 25.63 6.15 43.03
C CYS A 324 25.52 5.82 44.51
N VAL A 325 25.36 4.53 44.83
CA VAL A 325 25.28 4.01 46.19
C VAL A 325 26.44 3.04 46.44
N ASN A 326 26.98 3.06 47.65
CA ASN A 326 28.12 2.21 48.01
C ASN A 326 27.63 0.79 48.34
N PRO A 327 28.49 -0.24 48.20
CA PRO A 327 28.18 -1.59 48.65
C PRO A 327 27.70 -1.61 50.11
N GLY A 328 26.59 -2.32 50.33
CA GLY A 328 25.97 -2.44 51.65
C GLY A 328 25.02 -1.32 52.04
N ASP A 329 24.97 -0.20 51.29
CA ASP A 329 23.97 0.84 51.51
C ASP A 329 22.57 0.23 51.30
N LYS A 330 21.69 0.45 52.28
CA LYS A 330 20.35 -0.14 52.28
C LYS A 330 19.35 0.75 51.54
N ASP A 331 18.32 0.11 51.00
CA ASP A 331 17.15 0.80 50.49
C ASP A 331 16.32 1.42 51.64
N SER A 332 15.27 2.18 51.29
CA SER A 332 14.41 2.84 52.28
C SER A 332 13.68 1.87 53.22
N THR A 333 13.48 0.61 52.81
CA THR A 333 12.83 -0.42 53.65
C THR A 333 13.82 -1.07 54.61
N GLY A 334 15.12 -1.04 54.30
CA GLY A 334 16.17 -1.73 55.05
C GLY A 334 16.29 -3.23 54.73
N CYS A 335 15.50 -3.74 53.78
CA CYS A 335 15.40 -5.16 53.42
C CYS A 335 16.20 -5.52 52.16
N ALA A 336 16.69 -4.52 51.44
CA ALA A 336 17.60 -4.70 50.32
C ALA A 336 18.81 -3.79 50.49
N ALA A 337 19.94 -4.17 49.89
CA ALA A 337 21.16 -3.38 49.92
C ALA A 337 21.87 -3.41 48.57
N CYS A 338 22.72 -2.43 48.31
CA CYS A 338 23.57 -2.44 47.13
C CYS A 338 24.56 -3.61 47.25
N ASP A 339 24.42 -4.59 46.35
CA ASP A 339 25.34 -5.70 46.20
C ASP A 339 25.77 -5.77 44.72
N PRO A 340 26.90 -5.13 44.36
CA PRO A 340 27.38 -5.08 42.98
C PRO A 340 27.70 -6.44 42.37
N THR A 341 27.82 -7.50 43.20
CA THR A 341 28.04 -8.87 42.73
C THR A 341 26.76 -9.53 42.24
N LYS A 342 25.60 -9.07 42.73
CA LYS A 342 24.27 -9.55 42.32
C LYS A 342 23.60 -8.61 41.33
N SER A 343 23.64 -7.31 41.58
CA SER A 343 23.09 -6.29 40.68
C SER A 343 23.84 -4.97 40.84
N LYS A 344 24.28 -4.40 39.71
CA LYS A 344 24.88 -3.06 39.69
C LYS A 344 23.84 -1.94 39.48
N THR A 345 22.58 -2.27 39.20
CA THR A 345 21.55 -1.29 38.83
C THR A 345 20.29 -1.35 39.70
N ALA A 346 20.26 -2.24 40.70
CA ALA A 346 19.15 -2.36 41.64
C ALA A 346 19.64 -2.77 43.04
N TYR A 347 18.86 -2.45 44.08
CA TYR A 347 19.08 -3.01 45.40
C TYR A 347 18.82 -4.52 45.37
N SER A 348 19.72 -5.30 45.97
CA SER A 348 19.60 -6.75 46.08
C SER A 348 18.99 -7.12 47.43
N PRO A 349 18.00 -8.03 47.48
CA PRO A 349 17.41 -8.47 48.74
C PRO A 349 18.47 -9.02 49.71
N LEU A 350 18.37 -8.62 50.98
CA LEU A 350 19.20 -9.16 52.04
C LEU A 350 18.76 -10.57 52.39
N THR A 351 19.71 -11.48 52.47
CA THR A 351 19.46 -12.81 53.04
C THR A 351 19.12 -12.67 54.52
N ASN A 352 18.14 -13.42 55.02
CA ASN A 352 17.65 -13.39 56.40
C ASN A 352 16.80 -12.15 56.76
N LYS A 353 16.10 -11.55 55.79
CA LYS A 353 15.13 -10.47 56.02
C LYS A 353 13.85 -10.70 55.20
N CYS A 354 12.67 -10.52 55.78
CA CYS A 354 11.41 -10.55 55.05
C CYS A 354 10.87 -9.12 54.84
N LEU A 355 10.44 -8.81 53.62
CA LEU A 355 9.75 -7.56 53.31
C LEU A 355 8.23 -7.83 53.34
N ILE A 356 7.55 -7.41 54.40
CA ILE A 356 6.11 -7.65 54.58
C ILE A 356 5.41 -6.31 54.80
N GLY A 357 4.46 -5.96 53.94
CA GLY A 357 3.72 -4.69 54.05
C GLY A 357 4.61 -3.43 54.06
N LYS A 358 5.70 -3.43 53.27
CA LYS A 358 6.73 -2.37 53.18
C LYS A 358 7.59 -2.18 54.44
N LYS A 359 7.45 -3.05 55.44
CA LYS A 359 8.33 -3.10 56.61
C LYS A 359 9.27 -4.28 56.50
N CYS A 360 10.47 -4.09 57.02
CA CYS A 360 11.50 -5.11 57.03
C CYS A 360 11.54 -5.82 58.38
N TYR A 361 11.53 -7.16 58.35
CA TYR A 361 11.58 -8.03 59.52
C TYR A 361 12.78 -8.95 59.45
N ASP A 362 13.37 -9.25 60.60
CA ASP A 362 14.50 -10.15 60.73
C ASP A 362 14.02 -11.60 60.64
N ASP A 363 14.71 -12.42 59.85
CA ASP A 363 14.45 -13.86 59.79
C ASP A 363 14.71 -14.48 61.16
N ALA A 364 13.70 -15.16 61.69
CA ALA A 364 13.73 -15.68 63.05
C ALA A 364 14.60 -16.94 63.11
N ALA A 365 15.90 -16.77 63.35
CA ALA A 365 16.75 -17.86 63.81
C ALA A 365 16.47 -18.15 65.30
N GLY A 366 15.39 -18.89 65.57
CA GLY A 366 15.07 -19.42 66.91
C GLY A 366 13.91 -18.73 67.65
N PRO A 367 13.58 -19.22 68.86
CA PRO A 367 12.38 -18.80 69.59
C PRO A 367 12.61 -17.44 70.27
N VAL A 368 11.62 -16.55 70.14
CA VAL A 368 11.51 -15.17 70.70
C VAL A 368 12.10 -14.08 69.77
N ALA A 369 11.41 -12.99 69.41
CA ALA A 369 10.14 -12.43 69.85
C ALA A 369 9.17 -12.25 68.66
N PRO A 370 7.93 -12.79 68.71
CA PRO A 370 6.89 -12.44 67.77
C PRO A 370 6.54 -10.96 67.92
N ASP A 371 6.29 -10.28 66.79
CA ASP A 371 5.58 -9.00 66.79
C ASP A 371 4.29 -9.16 67.62
N PRO A 372 3.99 -8.28 68.59
CA PRO A 372 2.75 -8.31 69.36
C PRO A 372 1.47 -8.37 68.51
N ALA A 373 1.55 -8.00 67.22
CA ALA A 373 0.44 -8.03 66.26
C ALA A 373 0.34 -9.31 65.40
N ALA A 374 1.32 -10.22 65.44
CA ALA A 374 1.44 -11.31 64.45
C ALA A 374 1.04 -12.71 64.95
N GLY A 375 0.60 -12.87 66.21
CA GLY A 375 0.09 -14.16 66.69
C GLY A 375 1.09 -15.33 66.56
N CYS A 376 0.74 -16.32 65.72
CA CYS A 376 1.53 -17.51 65.37
C CYS A 376 2.40 -17.36 64.10
N LEU A 377 2.58 -16.13 63.60
CA LEU A 377 3.31 -15.86 62.37
C LEU A 377 4.75 -15.45 62.65
N VAL A 378 5.68 -15.93 61.82
CA VAL A 378 7.11 -15.62 61.84
C VAL A 378 7.59 -15.18 60.46
N CYS A 379 8.61 -14.32 60.41
CA CYS A 379 9.39 -14.11 59.19
C CYS A 379 10.28 -15.33 58.97
N SER A 380 10.09 -16.03 57.85
CA SER A 380 10.99 -17.08 57.39
C SER A 380 11.51 -16.73 56.00
N TYR A 381 12.77 -16.32 55.89
CA TYR A 381 13.38 -15.97 54.61
C TYR A 381 13.45 -17.18 53.66
N ALA A 382 13.74 -18.36 54.20
CA ALA A 382 13.80 -19.61 53.43
C ALA A 382 12.42 -20.13 52.99
N GLY A 383 11.36 -19.79 53.72
CA GLY A 383 9.99 -20.19 53.39
C GLY A 383 9.32 -19.21 52.42
N ALA A 384 9.09 -17.97 52.87
CA ALA A 384 8.37 -16.97 52.11
C ALA A 384 8.92 -15.55 52.45
N PRO A 385 9.95 -15.05 51.76
CA PRO A 385 10.59 -13.78 52.09
C PRO A 385 9.69 -12.53 51.88
N GLY A 386 8.53 -12.68 51.24
CA GLY A 386 7.52 -11.63 51.06
C GLY A 386 6.23 -11.82 51.87
N ALA A 387 6.14 -12.86 52.71
CA ALA A 387 4.91 -13.19 53.43
C ALA A 387 5.20 -13.77 54.83
N TRP A 388 4.16 -13.81 55.66
CA TRP A 388 4.24 -14.44 56.96
C TRP A 388 4.28 -15.98 56.84
N THR A 389 5.07 -16.64 57.68
CA THR A 389 5.18 -18.11 57.76
C THR A 389 4.64 -18.62 59.10
N LYS A 390 4.07 -19.82 59.14
CA LYS A 390 3.48 -20.42 60.35
C LYS A 390 4.54 -20.98 61.32
N ALA A 391 4.38 -20.73 62.62
CA ALA A 391 5.06 -21.47 63.70
C ALA A 391 4.36 -22.82 63.97
N GLY A 392 5.12 -23.89 64.28
CA GLY A 392 4.57 -25.24 64.49
C GLY A 392 3.44 -25.29 65.55
N SER A 393 2.41 -26.14 65.35
CA SER A 393 1.19 -26.20 66.20
C SER A 393 0.82 -27.63 66.62
N THR A 394 0.12 -27.80 67.75
CA THR A 394 -0.18 -29.12 68.37
C THR A 394 -1.65 -29.56 68.33
N ASN A 395 -2.61 -28.64 68.28
CA ASN A 395 -4.03 -28.96 68.05
C ASN A 395 -4.46 -28.43 66.69
N VAL A 396 -5.09 -29.27 65.87
CA VAL A 396 -5.53 -28.93 64.51
C VAL A 396 -6.93 -29.51 64.27
N THR A 397 -7.93 -28.66 64.08
CA THR A 397 -9.21 -29.06 63.46
C THR A 397 -9.24 -28.52 62.05
N ASN A 398 -9.61 -29.34 61.07
CA ASN A 398 -9.63 -28.98 59.67
C ASN A 398 -10.99 -29.34 59.06
N ASP A 399 -11.63 -28.37 58.43
CA ASP A 399 -12.81 -28.55 57.61
C ASP A 399 -12.42 -28.31 56.14
N ASP A 400 -12.34 -29.40 55.38
CA ASP A 400 -11.98 -29.46 53.95
C ASP A 400 -13.20 -29.71 53.04
N PHE A 401 -14.41 -29.82 53.61
CA PHE A 401 -15.68 -30.01 52.89
C PHE A 401 -15.79 -31.24 51.98
N GLU A 402 -14.82 -32.16 52.00
CA GLU A 402 -14.75 -33.32 51.10
C GLU A 402 -15.87 -34.35 51.31
N ASN A 403 -16.57 -34.28 52.45
CA ASN A 403 -17.76 -35.07 52.72
C ASN A 403 -19.04 -34.55 52.04
N ASN A 404 -18.95 -33.44 51.30
CA ASN A 404 -20.07 -32.74 50.67
C ASN A 404 -21.18 -32.34 51.67
N MET A 405 -20.79 -31.89 52.87
CA MET A 405 -21.70 -31.44 53.92
C MET A 405 -21.20 -30.16 54.59
N LEU A 406 -22.14 -29.34 55.07
CA LEU A 406 -21.81 -28.12 55.82
C LEU A 406 -21.17 -28.39 57.20
N GLY A 407 -21.12 -29.62 57.71
CA GLY A 407 -20.32 -29.94 58.90
C GLY A 407 -20.61 -29.11 60.16
N GLY A 408 -21.87 -28.71 60.39
CA GLY A 408 -22.26 -27.88 61.54
C GLY A 408 -22.11 -26.36 61.33
N TYR A 409 -21.63 -25.94 60.16
CA TYR A 409 -21.70 -24.56 59.73
C TYR A 409 -23.16 -24.15 59.48
N VAL A 410 -23.47 -22.89 59.75
CA VAL A 410 -24.78 -22.29 59.54
C VAL A 410 -24.66 -21.26 58.43
N VAL A 411 -25.48 -21.41 57.38
CA VAL A 411 -25.57 -20.44 56.29
C VAL A 411 -26.85 -19.62 56.43
N ALA A 412 -26.77 -18.33 56.12
CA ALA A 412 -27.93 -17.46 56.00
C ALA A 412 -27.76 -16.58 54.76
N ASN A 413 -28.55 -16.86 53.73
CA ASN A 413 -28.49 -16.17 52.44
C ASN A 413 -29.76 -15.32 52.28
N THR A 414 -29.61 -14.13 51.71
CA THR A 414 -30.75 -13.24 51.41
C THR A 414 -31.46 -13.61 50.11
N SER A 415 -30.72 -14.22 49.17
CA SER A 415 -31.25 -14.76 47.92
C SER A 415 -31.60 -16.24 48.06
N SER A 416 -32.60 -16.69 47.31
CA SER A 416 -32.96 -18.11 47.19
C SER A 416 -32.12 -18.88 46.15
N THR A 417 -31.38 -18.17 45.29
CA THR A 417 -30.62 -18.75 44.17
C THR A 417 -29.12 -18.50 44.26
N VAL A 418 -28.70 -17.44 44.97
CA VAL A 418 -27.31 -17.09 45.23
C VAL A 418 -27.03 -17.20 46.74
N GLY A 419 -25.89 -17.80 47.11
CA GLY A 419 -25.47 -17.78 48.51
C GLY A 419 -24.38 -18.79 48.86
N TRP A 420 -24.08 -18.91 50.15
CA TRP A 420 -23.13 -19.90 50.68
C TRP A 420 -23.69 -21.32 50.58
N GLN A 421 -22.93 -22.22 49.97
CA GLN A 421 -23.21 -23.67 49.90
C GLN A 421 -21.92 -24.47 49.69
N VAL A 422 -21.95 -25.78 49.99
CA VAL A 422 -20.86 -26.67 49.55
C VAL A 422 -20.98 -26.89 48.05
N SER A 423 -19.86 -26.83 47.34
CA SER A 423 -19.81 -26.90 45.87
C SER A 423 -18.56 -27.64 45.40
N ASN A 424 -18.67 -28.32 44.27
CA ASN A 424 -17.54 -28.92 43.54
C ASN A 424 -17.11 -28.10 42.32
N ARG A 425 -17.57 -26.86 42.19
CA ARG A 425 -17.20 -25.96 41.09
C ARG A 425 -15.71 -25.63 41.12
N ARG A 426 -15.17 -25.40 42.31
CA ARG A 426 -13.75 -25.12 42.56
C ARG A 426 -13.37 -25.64 43.94
N ALA A 427 -12.16 -26.19 44.07
CA ALA A 427 -11.58 -26.59 45.34
C ALA A 427 -10.10 -26.17 45.37
N GLY A 428 -9.59 -25.83 46.56
CA GLY A 428 -8.19 -25.49 46.81
C GLY A 428 -7.36 -26.76 46.97
N ALA A 429 -7.94 -27.77 47.60
CA ALA A 429 -7.50 -29.15 47.57
C ALA A 429 -8.72 -30.09 47.51
N GLY A 430 -8.55 -31.29 46.96
CA GLY A 430 -9.67 -32.23 46.88
C GLY A 430 -10.72 -31.86 45.82
N THR A 431 -11.99 -32.03 46.15
CA THR A 431 -13.13 -31.96 45.21
C THR A 431 -14.13 -30.88 45.58
N TYR A 432 -14.32 -30.58 46.86
CA TYR A 432 -15.36 -29.70 47.36
C TYR A 432 -14.75 -28.50 48.10
N SER A 433 -15.48 -27.40 48.11
CA SER A 433 -15.19 -26.23 48.95
C SER A 433 -16.51 -25.55 49.35
N ILE A 434 -16.47 -24.55 50.22
CA ILE A 434 -17.62 -23.69 50.45
C ILE A 434 -17.60 -22.53 49.44
N TYR A 435 -18.72 -22.30 48.78
CA TYR A 435 -18.90 -21.40 47.66
C TYR A 435 -20.02 -20.39 47.94
N TYR A 436 -19.75 -19.10 47.76
CA TYR A 436 -20.77 -18.07 47.62
C TYR A 436 -21.02 -17.76 46.14
N GLY A 437 -22.21 -18.10 45.66
CA GLY A 437 -22.68 -17.80 44.32
C GLY A 437 -23.88 -18.66 43.94
N ASN A 438 -24.17 -18.79 42.66
CA ASN A 438 -25.25 -19.59 42.12
C ASN A 438 -24.65 -20.85 41.47
N PRO A 439 -24.99 -22.06 41.96
CA PRO A 439 -24.39 -23.29 41.46
C PRO A 439 -24.76 -23.57 39.99
N THR A 440 -25.88 -23.02 39.50
CA THR A 440 -26.38 -23.22 38.14
C THR A 440 -25.67 -22.31 37.14
N THR A 441 -25.66 -21.01 37.38
CA THR A 441 -25.08 -20.02 36.47
C THR A 441 -23.57 -19.90 36.64
N GLY A 442 -23.07 -20.07 37.87
CA GLY A 442 -21.65 -19.95 38.18
C GLY A 442 -21.18 -18.53 38.41
N ASP A 443 -22.10 -17.64 38.73
CA ASP A 443 -21.87 -16.27 39.14
C ASP A 443 -22.63 -15.98 40.44
N TYR A 444 -22.57 -14.76 40.97
CA TYR A 444 -23.36 -14.34 42.13
C TYR A 444 -24.41 -13.28 41.76
N ASP A 445 -24.84 -13.26 40.49
CA ASP A 445 -25.85 -12.35 39.96
C ASP A 445 -27.25 -13.02 39.97
N ASP A 446 -28.15 -12.47 40.77
CA ASP A 446 -29.58 -12.79 40.73
C ASP A 446 -30.45 -11.60 40.31
N GLY A 447 -29.83 -10.56 39.73
CA GLY A 447 -30.46 -9.32 39.30
C GLY A 447 -30.74 -8.30 40.42
N PHE A 448 -30.30 -8.59 41.65
CA PHE A 448 -30.47 -7.72 42.82
C PHE A 448 -29.20 -7.70 43.67
N ARG A 449 -29.10 -6.73 44.59
CA ARG A 449 -28.14 -6.82 45.69
C ARG A 449 -28.43 -8.07 46.51
N ASN A 450 -27.42 -8.91 46.71
CA ASN A 450 -27.52 -10.07 47.57
C ASN A 450 -26.36 -10.14 48.57
N SER A 451 -26.61 -10.87 49.65
CA SER A 451 -25.66 -11.07 50.74
C SER A 451 -25.90 -12.41 51.41
N GLY A 452 -24.88 -12.90 52.11
CA GLY A 452 -25.04 -14.04 53.00
C GLY A 452 -23.89 -14.24 53.96
N THR A 453 -24.17 -15.00 55.01
CA THR A 453 -23.22 -15.31 56.07
C THR A 453 -22.97 -16.81 56.18
N LEU A 454 -21.71 -17.20 56.40
CA LEU A 454 -21.29 -18.54 56.75
C LEU A 454 -20.68 -18.52 58.15
N THR A 455 -21.36 -19.11 59.13
CA THR A 455 -20.94 -19.13 60.54
C THR A 455 -20.44 -20.51 60.94
N THR A 456 -19.27 -20.58 61.59
CA THR A 456 -18.68 -21.82 62.09
C THR A 456 -19.46 -22.42 63.27
N PRO A 457 -19.25 -23.71 63.59
CA PRO A 457 -19.50 -24.24 64.93
C PRO A 457 -18.77 -23.44 66.03
N SER A 458 -19.17 -23.65 67.30
CA SER A 458 -18.51 -23.01 68.44
C SER A 458 -17.07 -23.51 68.60
N LEU A 459 -16.11 -22.59 68.59
CA LEU A 459 -14.68 -22.82 68.82
C LEU A 459 -14.30 -22.38 70.23
N THR A 460 -13.82 -23.29 71.05
CA THR A 460 -13.35 -22.97 72.41
C THR A 460 -11.83 -22.80 72.41
N LEU A 461 -11.38 -21.59 72.75
CA LEU A 461 -9.96 -21.24 72.80
C LEU A 461 -9.38 -21.49 74.19
N THR A 462 -8.27 -22.22 74.26
CA THR A 462 -7.58 -22.53 75.51
C THR A 462 -6.98 -21.25 76.11
N ALA A 463 -7.31 -20.95 77.37
CA ALA A 463 -6.74 -19.81 78.08
C ALA A 463 -5.21 -19.88 78.13
N GLY A 464 -4.55 -18.76 77.83
CA GLY A 464 -3.08 -18.63 77.87
C GLY A 464 -2.32 -19.28 76.72
N LYS A 465 -2.99 -19.92 75.75
CA LYS A 465 -2.38 -20.37 74.49
C LYS A 465 -2.65 -19.37 73.39
N LYS A 466 -1.68 -19.18 72.48
CA LYS A 466 -1.95 -18.52 71.21
C LYS A 466 -2.69 -19.46 70.27
N ALA A 467 -3.54 -18.87 69.44
CA ALA A 467 -4.41 -19.59 68.53
C ALA A 467 -4.53 -18.83 67.21
N GLY A 468 -4.79 -19.56 66.13
CA GLY A 468 -5.01 -18.95 64.83
C GLY A 468 -5.95 -19.76 63.96
N LEU A 469 -6.42 -19.11 62.91
CA LEU A 469 -7.18 -19.69 61.82
C LEU A 469 -6.35 -19.57 60.55
N ARG A 470 -6.36 -20.61 59.72
CA ARG A 470 -5.98 -20.49 58.32
C ARG A 470 -7.10 -21.02 57.43
N PHE A 471 -7.19 -20.51 56.23
CA PHE A 471 -8.08 -21.01 55.20
C PHE A 471 -7.55 -20.60 53.83
N TRP A 472 -7.89 -21.38 52.82
CA TRP A 472 -7.64 -21.07 51.42
C TRP A 472 -8.83 -20.27 50.90
N ILE A 473 -8.58 -19.22 50.13
CA ILE A 473 -9.61 -18.41 49.50
C ILE A 473 -9.32 -18.16 48.02
N TYR A 474 -10.35 -18.20 47.20
CA TYR A 474 -10.33 -17.79 45.80
C TYR A 474 -11.40 -16.69 45.63
N LEU A 475 -10.96 -15.51 45.21
CA LEU A 475 -11.84 -14.38 44.93
C LEU A 475 -11.91 -14.12 43.43
N ASP A 476 -13.12 -14.19 42.87
CA ASP A 476 -13.46 -13.62 41.58
C ASP A 476 -14.70 -12.75 41.78
N VAL A 477 -14.43 -11.52 42.22
CA VAL A 477 -15.42 -10.51 42.61
C VAL A 477 -14.90 -9.12 42.20
N GLU A 478 -15.71 -8.08 42.35
CA GLU A 478 -15.32 -6.71 42.04
C GLU A 478 -14.10 -6.27 42.89
N LEU A 479 -13.13 -5.65 42.20
CA LEU A 479 -11.86 -5.22 42.79
C LEU A 479 -11.97 -3.95 43.63
N ASP A 480 -13.01 -3.14 43.42
CA ASP A 480 -13.24 -1.93 44.19
C ASP A 480 -13.50 -2.30 45.66
N PRO A 481 -12.78 -1.69 46.63
CA PRO A 481 -12.94 -2.00 48.04
C PRO A 481 -14.28 -1.55 48.64
N LEU A 482 -15.13 -0.81 47.91
CA LEU A 482 -16.45 -0.39 48.37
C LEU A 482 -17.57 -1.38 48.06
N TYR A 483 -17.38 -2.29 47.11
CA TYR A 483 -18.37 -3.27 46.63
C TYR A 483 -17.90 -4.69 46.93
N ASP A 484 -18.79 -5.68 46.85
CA ASP A 484 -18.47 -7.09 47.12
C ASP A 484 -17.68 -7.28 48.42
N ASN A 485 -18.21 -6.70 49.50
CA ASN A 485 -17.55 -6.68 50.79
C ASN A 485 -17.55 -8.09 51.38
N LEU A 486 -16.34 -8.63 51.62
CA LEU A 486 -16.14 -9.89 52.31
C LEU A 486 -15.30 -9.68 53.57
N ASP A 487 -15.92 -9.92 54.72
CA ASP A 487 -15.28 -9.84 56.03
C ASP A 487 -15.38 -11.15 56.78
N LEU A 488 -14.31 -11.50 57.51
CA LEU A 488 -14.33 -12.50 58.57
C LEU A 488 -14.42 -11.78 59.91
N LYS A 489 -15.44 -12.10 60.71
CA LYS A 489 -15.70 -11.46 62.01
C LYS A 489 -15.99 -12.47 63.12
N ILE A 490 -15.94 -12.01 64.37
CA ILE A 490 -16.53 -12.74 65.50
C ILE A 490 -18.06 -12.62 65.39
N SER A 491 -18.75 -13.74 65.21
CA SER A 491 -20.20 -13.78 65.00
C SER A 491 -20.95 -13.10 66.16
N GLY A 492 -21.96 -12.30 65.83
CA GLY A 492 -22.73 -11.50 66.78
C GLY A 492 -22.03 -10.22 67.29
N THR A 493 -20.87 -9.85 66.73
CA THR A 493 -20.15 -8.63 67.10
C THR A 493 -19.73 -7.81 65.87
N SER A 494 -19.24 -6.60 66.08
CA SER A 494 -18.62 -5.76 65.04
C SER A 494 -17.10 -5.95 64.93
N THR A 495 -16.52 -6.98 65.55
CA THR A 495 -15.08 -7.24 65.52
C THR A 495 -14.69 -7.96 64.22
N VAL A 496 -14.16 -7.21 63.26
CA VAL A 496 -13.57 -7.74 62.01
C VAL A 496 -12.15 -8.23 62.29
N LEU A 497 -11.87 -9.47 61.88
CA LEU A 497 -10.57 -10.14 62.04
C LEU A 497 -9.77 -10.13 60.74
N TRP A 498 -10.45 -10.15 59.59
CA TRP A 498 -9.86 -10.11 58.27
C TRP A 498 -10.89 -9.55 57.26
N SER A 499 -10.42 -8.92 56.20
CA SER A 499 -11.25 -8.36 55.13
C SER A 499 -10.58 -8.58 53.77
N LYS A 500 -11.36 -8.70 52.68
CA LYS A 500 -10.83 -8.84 51.31
C LYS A 500 -9.85 -7.75 50.93
N SER A 501 -9.96 -6.56 51.52
CA SER A 501 -9.05 -5.44 51.25
C SER A 501 -7.59 -5.75 51.61
N SER A 502 -7.32 -6.83 52.34
CA SER A 502 -5.96 -7.25 52.69
C SER A 502 -5.28 -8.11 51.61
N ILE A 503 -5.98 -8.51 50.55
CA ILE A 503 -5.41 -9.33 49.48
C ILE A 503 -5.34 -8.56 48.16
N SER A 504 -4.28 -8.80 47.40
CA SER A 504 -4.04 -8.18 46.08
C SER A 504 -4.11 -9.18 44.92
N THR A 505 -4.31 -10.46 45.24
CA THR A 505 -4.30 -11.56 44.27
C THR A 505 -5.71 -12.11 44.13
N TYR A 506 -6.27 -11.98 42.93
CA TYR A 506 -7.61 -12.46 42.55
C TYR A 506 -7.47 -13.57 41.51
N ARG A 507 -8.54 -14.36 41.35
CA ARG A 507 -8.60 -15.51 40.41
C ARG A 507 -7.52 -16.57 40.62
N GLN A 508 -6.95 -16.63 41.83
CA GLN A 508 -6.00 -17.63 42.28
C GLN A 508 -6.29 -17.97 43.74
N TRP A 509 -5.95 -19.19 44.14
CA TRP A 509 -6.04 -19.60 45.53
C TRP A 509 -4.95 -18.91 46.37
N VAL A 510 -5.36 -18.30 47.47
CA VAL A 510 -4.49 -17.64 48.45
C VAL A 510 -4.75 -18.25 49.83
N GLU A 511 -3.70 -18.59 50.57
CA GLU A 511 -3.85 -18.98 51.97
C GLU A 511 -3.88 -17.71 52.85
N VAL A 512 -4.93 -17.56 53.64
CA VAL A 512 -5.12 -16.49 54.62
C VAL A 512 -4.84 -17.04 56.01
N VAL A 513 -4.15 -16.26 56.84
CA VAL A 513 -3.89 -16.58 58.25
C VAL A 513 -4.37 -15.43 59.14
N VAL A 514 -5.09 -15.78 60.20
CA VAL A 514 -5.74 -14.84 61.12
C VAL A 514 -5.36 -15.20 62.56
N ASP A 515 -4.91 -14.20 63.33
CA ASP A 515 -4.61 -14.37 64.75
C ASP A 515 -5.88 -14.30 65.60
N LEU A 516 -6.11 -15.33 66.42
CA LEU A 516 -7.24 -15.41 67.35
C LEU A 516 -6.80 -15.26 68.81
N SER A 517 -5.52 -14.99 69.07
CA SER A 517 -4.93 -14.98 70.42
C SER A 517 -5.59 -13.96 71.36
N ALA A 518 -6.12 -12.86 70.83
CA ALA A 518 -6.88 -11.87 71.61
C ALA A 518 -8.20 -12.44 72.21
N HIS A 519 -8.63 -13.61 71.75
CA HIS A 519 -9.82 -14.30 72.19
C HIS A 519 -9.51 -15.53 73.07
N ALA A 520 -8.25 -15.76 73.44
CA ALA A 520 -7.85 -16.88 74.29
C ALA A 520 -8.70 -16.97 75.58
N GLY A 521 -9.15 -18.19 75.91
CA GLY A 521 -10.03 -18.46 77.05
C GLY A 521 -11.52 -18.21 76.80
N LYS A 522 -11.92 -17.80 75.58
CA LYS A 522 -13.32 -17.60 75.19
C LYS A 522 -13.81 -18.73 74.28
N THR A 523 -15.11 -18.96 74.27
CA THR A 523 -15.79 -19.71 73.20
C THR A 523 -16.34 -18.71 72.19
N ILE A 524 -15.92 -18.81 70.94
CA ILE A 524 -16.30 -17.90 69.85
C ILE A 524 -16.92 -18.67 68.69
N LYS A 525 -17.61 -17.96 67.81
CA LYS A 525 -17.95 -18.42 66.46
C LYS A 525 -17.38 -17.43 65.46
N LEU A 526 -16.89 -17.91 64.34
CA LEU A 526 -16.39 -17.09 63.26
C LEU A 526 -17.45 -17.01 62.18
N GLU A 527 -17.52 -15.88 61.49
CA GLU A 527 -18.52 -15.64 60.45
C GLU A 527 -17.88 -14.94 59.26
N TRP A 528 -17.93 -15.58 58.09
CA TRP A 528 -17.70 -14.90 56.83
C TRP A 528 -19.00 -14.23 56.40
N SER A 529 -18.91 -12.94 56.08
CA SER A 529 -20.04 -12.10 55.68
C SER A 529 -19.72 -11.54 54.30
N PHE A 530 -20.48 -11.94 53.28
CA PHE A 530 -20.38 -11.42 51.92
C PHE A 530 -21.61 -10.57 51.60
N ASP A 531 -21.41 -9.39 51.02
CA ASP A 531 -22.48 -8.47 50.62
C ASP A 531 -22.04 -7.68 49.39
N THR A 532 -22.76 -7.85 48.28
CA THR A 532 -22.46 -7.20 46.98
C THR A 532 -22.53 -5.68 47.05
N GLN A 533 -23.20 -5.13 48.08
CA GLN A 533 -23.52 -3.70 48.26
C GLN A 533 -24.53 -3.14 47.26
N ASP A 534 -24.51 -3.57 46.00
CA ASP A 534 -25.49 -3.23 44.97
C ASP A 534 -25.79 -4.42 44.02
N GLU A 535 -26.64 -4.17 43.02
CA GLU A 535 -27.06 -5.12 41.99
C GLU A 535 -26.14 -5.17 40.75
N PHE A 536 -25.06 -4.40 40.71
CA PHE A 536 -24.21 -4.26 39.52
C PHE A 536 -22.97 -5.16 39.61
N SER A 537 -22.40 -5.51 38.47
CA SER A 537 -21.10 -6.22 38.36
C SER A 537 -21.01 -7.57 39.08
N ASN A 538 -22.13 -8.24 39.35
CA ASN A 538 -22.17 -9.51 40.10
C ASN A 538 -21.95 -10.78 39.25
N SER A 539 -21.52 -10.63 37.99
CA SER A 539 -21.42 -11.72 37.01
C SER A 539 -20.11 -12.53 37.08
N ASP A 540 -19.20 -12.19 38.00
CA ASP A 540 -17.98 -12.96 38.25
C ASP A 540 -18.26 -14.22 39.08
N GLU A 541 -17.29 -15.14 39.21
CA GLU A 541 -17.56 -16.47 39.76
C GLU A 541 -18.01 -16.47 41.22
N GLY A 542 -17.54 -15.49 42.02
CA GLY A 542 -17.86 -15.34 43.44
C GLY A 542 -16.71 -15.72 44.37
N VAL A 543 -17.07 -16.25 45.54
CA VAL A 543 -16.11 -16.53 46.63
C VAL A 543 -16.03 -18.02 46.90
N PHE A 544 -14.82 -18.58 46.93
CA PHE A 544 -14.60 -19.95 47.41
C PHE A 544 -13.67 -19.94 48.62
N ILE A 545 -14.02 -20.71 49.64
CA ILE A 545 -13.19 -20.92 50.83
C ILE A 545 -12.99 -22.42 51.02
N ASP A 546 -11.78 -22.82 51.35
CA ASP A 546 -11.42 -24.23 51.50
C ASP A 546 -10.38 -24.42 52.61
N ASN A 547 -10.21 -25.65 53.09
CA ASN A 547 -9.22 -26.05 54.11
C ASN A 547 -9.19 -25.11 55.32
N ILE A 548 -10.36 -24.90 55.93
CA ILE A 548 -10.50 -24.07 57.12
C ILE A 548 -9.88 -24.84 58.28
N THR A 549 -8.66 -24.45 58.65
CA THR A 549 -7.92 -25.07 59.73
C THR A 549 -7.82 -24.12 60.92
N PHE A 550 -8.38 -24.53 62.05
CA PHE A 550 -8.09 -23.92 63.34
C PHE A 550 -6.92 -24.62 64.02
N TYR A 551 -6.06 -23.84 64.70
CA TYR A 551 -4.93 -24.39 65.43
C TYR A 551 -4.60 -23.65 66.73
N GLU A 552 -4.04 -24.38 67.69
CA GLU A 552 -3.55 -23.86 68.97
C GLU A 552 -2.13 -24.34 69.32
N GLY A 553 -1.48 -23.60 70.21
CA GLY A 553 -0.23 -24.01 70.86
C GLY A 553 1.03 -23.64 70.07
N CYS A 554 0.98 -22.51 69.37
CA CYS A 554 2.15 -21.69 69.09
C CYS A 554 2.37 -20.70 70.28
#